data_AF-A0A316GDA2-F1
#
_entry.id   AF-A0A316GDA2-F1
#
_cell.length_a   1.000
_cell.length_b   1.000
_cell.length_c   1.000
_cell.angle_alpha   90.00
_cell.angle_beta   90.00
_cell.angle_gamma   90.00
#
_symmetry.space_group_name_H-M   'P 1'
#
loop_
_entity.id
_entity.type
_entity.pdbx_description
1 polymer ?
#
loop_
_entity_poly.entity_id
_entity_poly.type
_entity_poly.pdbx_seq_one_letter_code
_entity_poly.pdbx_strand_id
1 'polypeptide(L)'
;MPDIQRVIRPLVIVMAGFAVFAGGHAVLGQAETEAPGAAEEEVTIPFAIPEAGPFNPAEVEVENSQAISDWFRSAHADAAAEAFRHWDAEEEITAVCATCHSGEGFRDYHGLDGTEADVVNGPINTGGVVDCGTCHHAGLADVTEVAFPSGLLHPVLGVEASCMTCHQGRTAGRDVVEAVAGLDVDTPNPDLRFINPHYATAAATWLGGYGGSGFHYDGKDYSGRFFHARPVASCNSCHDPHTLEIAFEPCLTCHQADDPQSIRISRQSYDGSGDTSKGIRADIQANAAALLELVKTYSAEVAKAPLVYDGTRYPYFFADANGDGVMDQTASGPAAYKSWTPRSLRAAYNWKLVTADPGNYAHNPPYMLELLYDSIEDMSTALGRDMDAMGLLR
;
A
#
# COMPACT_ATOMS: atom_id res chain seq x y z
N MET A 1 -6.52 -57.37 -7.82
CA MET A 1 -6.59 -58.24 -9.01
C MET A 1 -7.84 -57.87 -9.78
N PRO A 2 -7.77 -57.67 -11.10
CA PRO A 2 -6.86 -56.77 -11.83
C PRO A 2 -7.70 -55.77 -12.68
N ASP A 3 -7.20 -54.66 -13.21
CA ASP A 3 -6.22 -54.66 -14.29
C ASP A 3 -5.42 -53.37 -14.37
N ILE A 4 -4.10 -53.57 -14.44
CA ILE A 4 -3.05 -52.59 -14.65
C ILE A 4 -2.59 -52.80 -16.09
N GLN A 5 -2.67 -51.77 -16.94
CA GLN A 5 -1.91 -51.76 -18.20
C GLN A 5 -1.05 -50.51 -18.28
N ARG A 6 0.21 -50.70 -17.86
CA ARG A 6 1.37 -49.90 -18.24
C ARG A 6 1.68 -50.16 -19.72
N VAL A 7 1.74 -49.13 -20.54
CA VAL A 7 2.37 -49.19 -21.86
C VAL A 7 3.67 -48.39 -21.81
N ILE A 8 4.77 -49.12 -21.79
CA ILE A 8 6.14 -48.66 -21.98
C ILE A 8 6.40 -48.67 -23.49
N ARG A 9 6.88 -47.55 -24.07
CA ARG A 9 7.56 -47.55 -25.36
C ARG A 9 8.72 -46.53 -25.38
N PRO A 10 9.77 -46.79 -26.18
CA PRO A 10 11.13 -46.65 -25.73
C PRO A 10 11.85 -45.39 -26.24
N LEU A 11 12.86 -45.03 -25.46
CA LEU A 11 13.98 -44.15 -25.74
C LEU A 11 14.67 -44.51 -27.07
N VAL A 12 14.74 -43.57 -28.01
CA VAL A 12 15.63 -43.66 -29.18
C VAL A 12 16.72 -42.62 -29.01
N ILE A 13 17.91 -43.11 -28.68
CA ILE A 13 19.19 -42.38 -28.72
C ILE A 13 19.70 -42.46 -30.17
N VAL A 14 19.98 -41.32 -30.78
CA VAL A 14 20.84 -41.25 -31.97
C VAL A 14 21.97 -40.27 -31.68
N MET A 15 23.17 -40.81 -31.56
CA MET A 15 24.43 -40.10 -31.45
C MET A 15 25.16 -40.09 -32.80
N ALA A 16 25.68 -38.91 -33.13
CA ALA A 16 26.93 -38.60 -33.83
C ALA A 16 27.14 -38.99 -35.31
N GLY A 17 27.64 -38.02 -36.08
CA GLY A 17 28.24 -38.26 -37.41
C GLY A 17 28.65 -37.00 -38.18
N PHE A 18 29.84 -36.49 -37.89
CA PHE A 18 30.72 -35.57 -38.66
C PHE A 18 30.46 -35.41 -40.17
N ALA A 19 30.55 -34.17 -40.67
CA ALA A 19 31.17 -33.88 -41.97
C ALA A 19 31.71 -32.44 -42.04
N VAL A 20 33.04 -32.34 -42.06
CA VAL A 20 33.84 -31.17 -42.41
C VAL A 20 33.74 -30.92 -43.91
N PHE A 21 33.43 -29.70 -44.35
CA PHE A 21 33.75 -29.24 -45.70
C PHE A 21 34.42 -27.87 -45.64
N ALA A 22 35.74 -27.89 -45.83
CA ALA A 22 36.53 -26.74 -46.22
C ALA A 22 36.37 -26.53 -47.73
N GLY A 23 36.08 -25.30 -48.14
CA GLY A 23 36.00 -24.89 -49.54
C GLY A 23 36.28 -23.41 -49.65
N GLY A 24 37.56 -23.05 -49.77
CA GLY A 24 38.02 -21.68 -49.90
C GLY A 24 37.60 -21.05 -51.22
N HIS A 25 37.28 -19.76 -51.17
CA HIS A 25 37.46 -18.85 -52.30
C HIS A 25 38.25 -17.64 -51.79
N ALA A 26 39.42 -17.47 -52.37
CA ALA A 26 40.26 -16.29 -52.19
C ALA A 26 39.67 -15.12 -52.98
N VAL A 27 39.51 -13.98 -52.30
CA VAL A 27 39.44 -12.66 -52.96
C VAL A 27 40.55 -11.81 -52.33
N LEU A 28 41.45 -11.35 -53.21
CA LEU A 28 42.59 -10.49 -52.92
C LEU A 28 42.19 -9.02 -53.10
N GLY A 29 42.64 -8.16 -52.17
CA GLY A 29 42.73 -6.69 -52.27
C GLY A 29 41.49 -5.96 -51.74
N GLN A 30 41.57 -4.97 -50.84
CA GLN A 30 42.64 -4.01 -50.56
C GLN A 30 42.85 -3.84 -49.05
N ALA A 31 44.11 -3.62 -48.66
CA ALA A 31 44.50 -3.28 -47.31
C ALA A 31 44.30 -1.78 -47.05
N GLU A 32 43.54 -1.46 -46.00
CA GLU A 32 43.77 -0.26 -45.19
C GLU A 32 44.25 -0.73 -43.82
N THR A 33 45.40 -0.20 -43.42
CA THR A 33 46.09 -0.52 -42.18
C THR A 33 45.43 0.23 -41.02
N GLU A 34 44.62 -0.45 -40.22
CA GLU A 34 44.30 0.00 -38.86
C GLU A 34 45.20 -0.72 -37.85
N ALA A 35 45.89 0.08 -37.05
CA ALA A 35 46.71 -0.40 -35.94
C ALA A 35 45.81 -1.09 -34.88
N PRO A 36 46.31 -2.11 -34.15
CA PRO A 36 45.52 -2.75 -33.11
C PRO A 36 45.31 -1.76 -31.96
N GLY A 37 44.05 -1.36 -31.77
CA GLY A 37 43.59 -0.62 -30.60
C GLY A 37 43.88 -1.42 -29.34
N ALA A 38 44.62 -0.81 -28.42
CA ALA A 38 44.74 -1.29 -27.06
C ALA A 38 43.34 -1.35 -26.44
N ALA A 39 43.03 -2.45 -25.75
CA ALA A 39 41.89 -2.50 -24.86
C ALA A 39 42.07 -1.41 -23.81
N GLU A 40 41.20 -0.40 -23.83
CA GLU A 40 41.10 0.56 -22.75
C GLU A 40 40.49 -0.16 -21.54
N GLU A 41 41.31 -0.38 -20.51
CA GLU A 41 40.80 -0.64 -19.17
C GLU A 41 39.90 0.54 -18.78
N GLU A 42 38.63 0.25 -18.50
CA GLU A 42 37.69 1.22 -17.94
C GLU A 42 38.16 1.56 -16.51
N VAL A 43 39.04 2.56 -16.41
CA VAL A 43 39.48 3.10 -15.13
C VAL A 43 38.27 3.79 -14.52
N THR A 44 37.65 3.16 -13.53
CA THR A 44 36.68 3.83 -12.66
C THR A 44 37.44 4.93 -11.92
N ILE A 45 37.24 6.18 -12.34
CA ILE A 45 37.85 7.35 -11.72
C ILE A 45 36.98 7.68 -10.49
N PRO A 46 37.43 7.41 -9.25
CA PRO A 46 36.58 7.59 -8.07
C PRO A 46 36.27 9.06 -7.77
N PHE A 47 37.06 9.98 -8.35
CA PHE A 47 36.84 11.42 -8.31
C PHE A 47 37.33 12.05 -9.60
N ALA A 48 36.43 12.57 -10.44
CA ALA A 48 36.80 13.45 -11.54
C ALA A 48 37.19 14.82 -10.96
N ILE A 49 38.50 15.08 -10.80
CA ILE A 49 38.96 16.45 -10.63
C ILE A 49 38.73 17.15 -11.98
N PRO A 50 37.94 18.24 -12.04
CA PRO A 50 37.74 18.95 -13.30
C PRO A 50 39.10 19.33 -13.89
N GLU A 51 39.30 19.06 -15.19
CA GLU A 51 40.50 19.53 -15.89
C GLU A 51 40.65 21.04 -15.63
N ALA A 52 41.86 21.44 -15.25
CA ALA A 52 42.14 22.79 -14.75
C ALA A 52 41.66 23.87 -15.74
N GLY A 53 40.48 24.43 -15.44
CA GLY A 53 39.82 25.54 -16.09
C GLY A 53 38.92 26.23 -15.06
N PRO A 54 38.25 27.35 -15.38
CA PRO A 54 37.27 27.93 -14.48
C PRO A 54 36.14 26.92 -14.26
N PHE A 55 36.18 26.20 -13.13
CA PHE A 55 35.09 25.35 -12.70
C PHE A 55 33.92 26.27 -12.38
N ASN A 56 32.93 26.31 -13.27
CA ASN A 56 31.66 26.92 -13.01
C ASN A 56 30.67 25.80 -12.67
N PRO A 57 30.38 25.54 -11.38
CA PRO A 57 29.42 24.51 -10.99
C PRO A 57 28.05 24.68 -11.67
N ALA A 58 27.70 25.91 -12.09
CA ALA A 58 26.46 26.22 -12.78
C ALA A 58 26.41 25.72 -14.24
N GLU A 59 27.53 25.31 -14.83
CA GLU A 59 27.63 24.79 -16.19
C GLU A 59 27.68 23.25 -16.25
N VAL A 60 27.72 22.58 -15.08
CA VAL A 60 27.66 21.11 -15.02
C VAL A 60 26.21 20.68 -15.23
N GLU A 61 25.94 20.03 -16.36
CA GLU A 61 24.66 19.38 -16.60
C GLU A 61 24.51 18.19 -15.65
N VAL A 62 23.55 18.28 -14.74
CA VAL A 62 23.14 17.16 -13.89
C VAL A 62 21.97 16.48 -14.59
N GLU A 63 22.23 15.30 -15.15
CA GLU A 63 21.18 14.44 -15.69
C GLU A 63 20.08 14.21 -14.64
N ASN A 64 18.82 14.24 -15.06
CA ASN A 64 17.64 14.08 -14.20
C ASN A 64 17.51 15.14 -13.07
N SER A 65 18.19 16.29 -13.17
CA SER A 65 18.11 17.39 -12.18
C SER A 65 16.69 17.79 -11.79
N GLN A 66 15.74 17.79 -12.75
CA GLN A 66 14.34 18.08 -12.48
C GLN A 66 13.71 17.01 -11.56
N ALA A 67 13.84 15.72 -11.91
CA ALA A 67 13.29 14.61 -11.11
C ALA A 67 13.88 14.57 -9.69
N ILE A 68 15.18 14.84 -9.56
CA ILE A 68 15.86 14.96 -8.27
C ILE A 68 15.26 16.13 -7.45
N SER A 69 15.09 17.29 -8.08
CA SER A 69 14.52 18.47 -7.41
C SER A 69 13.06 18.27 -7.02
N ASP A 70 12.29 17.52 -7.81
CA ASP A 70 10.91 17.17 -7.53
C ASP A 70 10.83 16.21 -6.35
N TRP A 71 11.67 15.17 -6.33
CA TRP A 71 11.72 14.23 -5.22
C TRP A 71 12.03 14.89 -3.88
N PHE A 72 13.04 15.75 -3.83
CA PHE A 72 13.39 16.48 -2.59
C PHE A 72 12.30 17.43 -2.09
N ARG A 73 11.30 17.75 -2.91
CA ARG A 73 10.11 18.53 -2.54
C ARG A 73 8.90 17.68 -2.20
N SER A 74 8.99 16.37 -2.43
CA SER A 74 7.91 15.43 -2.18
C SER A 74 7.80 15.05 -0.70
N ALA A 75 6.64 14.54 -0.30
CA ALA A 75 6.40 14.04 1.05
C ALA A 75 7.29 12.83 1.41
N HIS A 76 7.78 12.07 0.43
CA HIS A 76 8.64 10.91 0.66
C HIS A 76 10.08 11.29 1.04
N ALA A 77 10.52 12.50 0.69
CA ALA A 77 11.82 13.05 1.06
C ALA A 77 11.74 14.11 2.18
N ASP A 78 10.55 14.33 2.75
CA ASP A 78 10.34 15.34 3.79
C ASP A 78 10.89 14.87 5.14
N ALA A 79 12.20 15.00 5.33
CA ALA A 79 12.88 14.67 6.58
C ALA A 79 12.38 15.51 7.79
N ALA A 80 11.53 16.53 7.58
CA ALA A 80 10.90 17.28 8.66
C ALA A 80 9.59 16.65 9.15
N ALA A 81 8.98 15.74 8.38
CA ALA A 81 7.71 15.13 8.69
C ALA A 81 7.80 14.17 9.88
N GLU A 82 6.73 14.10 10.67
CA GLU A 82 6.60 13.16 11.80
C GLU A 82 6.85 11.71 11.36
N ALA A 83 6.51 11.36 10.12
CA ALA A 83 6.77 10.04 9.56
C ALA A 83 8.27 9.67 9.61
N PHE A 84 9.20 10.60 9.55
CA PHE A 84 10.64 10.29 9.55
C PHE A 84 11.34 10.71 10.84
N ARG A 85 10.75 11.66 11.58
CA ARG A 85 11.34 12.23 12.79
C ARG A 85 10.86 11.64 14.10
N HIS A 86 9.86 10.75 14.06
CA HIS A 86 9.24 10.19 15.26
C HIS A 86 10.26 9.61 16.26
N TRP A 87 11.35 9.03 15.76
CA TRP A 87 12.38 8.34 16.54
C TRP A 87 13.62 9.20 16.84
N ASP A 88 13.61 10.51 16.54
CA ASP A 88 14.79 11.38 16.70
C ASP A 88 15.34 11.36 18.14
N ALA A 89 14.46 11.24 19.14
CA ALA A 89 14.86 11.20 20.55
C ALA A 89 15.46 9.86 20.97
N GLU A 90 15.02 8.78 20.32
CA GLU A 90 15.49 7.42 20.51
C GLU A 90 16.80 7.14 19.74
N GLU A 91 17.17 8.03 18.81
CA GLU A 91 18.35 7.92 17.92
C GLU A 91 18.34 6.68 17.01
N GLU A 92 17.26 5.88 17.05
CA GLU A 92 17.09 4.65 16.29
C GLU A 92 15.63 4.42 15.91
N ILE A 93 15.38 4.15 14.63
CA ILE A 93 14.07 3.74 14.14
C ILE A 93 13.85 2.28 14.53
N THR A 94 12.74 2.00 15.21
CA THR A 94 12.37 0.61 15.55
C THR A 94 12.30 -0.26 14.29
N ALA A 95 12.92 -1.43 14.30
CA ALA A 95 13.03 -2.35 13.15
C ALA A 95 11.73 -2.54 12.35
N VAL A 96 10.60 -2.79 13.03
CA VAL A 96 9.28 -3.00 12.39
C VAL A 96 8.70 -1.74 11.71
N CYS A 97 9.25 -0.57 12.01
CA CYS A 97 8.87 0.70 11.41
C CYS A 97 9.87 1.12 10.32
N ALA A 98 11.13 0.71 10.44
CA ALA A 98 12.19 1.16 9.56
C ALA A 98 11.97 0.79 8.09
N THR A 99 11.32 -0.34 7.80
CA THR A 99 10.99 -0.78 6.43
C THR A 99 10.34 0.31 5.57
N CYS A 100 9.45 1.11 6.17
CA CYS A 100 8.68 2.13 5.44
C CYS A 100 9.11 3.56 5.78
N HIS A 101 9.88 3.73 6.86
CA HIS A 101 10.26 5.02 7.42
C HIS A 101 11.76 5.33 7.24
N SER A 102 12.49 4.52 6.48
CA SER A 102 13.86 4.80 6.03
C SER A 102 14.21 3.94 4.83
N GLY A 103 14.89 4.51 3.84
CA GLY A 103 15.43 3.75 2.70
C GLY A 103 16.45 2.70 3.14
N GLU A 104 17.18 2.94 4.24
CA GLU A 104 18.08 1.94 4.85
C GLU A 104 17.29 0.73 5.35
N GLY A 105 16.22 0.96 6.11
CA GLY A 105 15.35 -0.11 6.60
C GLY A 105 14.62 -0.84 5.47
N PHE A 106 14.25 -0.15 4.39
CA PHE A 106 13.70 -0.80 3.19
C PHE A 106 14.69 -1.76 2.55
N ARG A 107 15.95 -1.33 2.38
CA ARG A 107 16.99 -2.16 1.77
C ARG A 107 17.32 -3.37 2.64
N ASP A 108 17.46 -3.17 3.95
CA ASP A 108 17.72 -4.24 4.90
C ASP A 108 16.56 -5.27 4.90
N TYR A 109 15.30 -4.79 4.94
CA TYR A 109 14.13 -5.68 4.84
C TYR A 109 14.12 -6.54 3.56
N HIS A 110 14.55 -6.00 2.42
CA HIS A 110 14.62 -6.75 1.16
C HIS A 110 15.98 -7.45 0.94
N GLY A 111 16.91 -7.40 1.92
CA GLY A 111 18.27 -7.94 1.79
C GLY A 111 19.10 -7.28 0.67
N LEU A 112 18.72 -6.06 0.24
CA LEU A 112 19.34 -5.33 -0.87
C LEU A 112 20.72 -4.78 -0.50
N ASP A 113 21.03 -4.68 0.80
CA ASP A 113 22.35 -4.36 1.35
C ASP A 113 23.19 -5.61 1.68
N GLY A 114 22.69 -6.80 1.37
CA GLY A 114 23.34 -8.09 1.60
C GLY A 114 22.97 -8.77 2.92
N THR A 115 22.02 -8.24 3.68
CA THR A 115 21.47 -8.89 4.89
C THR A 115 20.39 -9.93 4.55
N GLU A 116 19.84 -10.57 5.58
CA GLU A 116 18.74 -11.54 5.43
C GLU A 116 17.44 -10.81 5.10
N ALA A 117 16.79 -11.18 3.99
CA ALA A 117 15.51 -10.62 3.58
C ALA A 117 14.34 -11.00 4.51
N ASP A 118 13.24 -10.26 4.41
CA ASP A 118 12.00 -10.35 5.20
C ASP A 118 12.15 -9.99 6.68
N VAL A 119 13.29 -9.45 7.10
CA VAL A 119 13.56 -9.01 8.46
C VAL A 119 14.46 -7.77 8.43
N VAL A 120 14.24 -6.85 9.36
CA VAL A 120 15.18 -5.74 9.60
C VAL A 120 16.15 -6.18 10.71
N ASN A 121 17.41 -6.38 10.36
CA ASN A 121 18.47 -7.03 11.14
C ASN A 121 19.29 -6.07 12.00
N GLY A 122 19.31 -4.77 11.68
CA GLY A 122 20.14 -3.77 12.34
C GLY A 122 19.35 -2.66 13.04
N PRO A 123 19.99 -1.91 13.96
CA PRO A 123 19.48 -0.62 14.36
C PRO A 123 19.51 0.31 13.14
N ILE A 124 18.38 0.85 12.73
CA ILE A 124 18.29 1.77 11.60
C ILE A 124 18.42 3.20 12.13
N ASN A 125 19.41 3.94 11.64
CA ASN A 125 19.68 5.28 12.13
C ASN A 125 18.53 6.24 11.77
N THR A 126 18.31 7.23 12.63
CA THR A 126 17.39 8.34 12.35
C THR A 126 17.95 9.29 11.28
N GLY A 127 17.10 10.15 10.75
CA GLY A 127 17.45 11.11 9.68
C GLY A 127 17.37 10.55 8.26
N GLY A 128 17.05 9.26 8.10
CA GLY A 128 16.68 8.65 6.82
C GLY A 128 15.27 9.05 6.35
N VAL A 129 15.05 8.96 5.05
CA VAL A 129 13.76 9.13 4.37
C VAL A 129 13.57 8.00 3.37
N VAL A 130 12.46 7.97 2.63
CA VAL A 130 12.41 7.16 1.40
C VAL A 130 13.42 7.80 0.42
N ASP A 131 14.52 7.11 0.18
CA ASP A 131 15.62 7.60 -0.66
C ASP A 131 15.56 7.03 -2.08
N CYS A 132 16.41 7.53 -2.97
CA CYS A 132 16.47 7.09 -4.37
C CYS A 132 16.70 5.57 -4.50
N GLY A 133 17.48 4.99 -3.58
CA GLY A 133 17.78 3.57 -3.55
C GLY A 133 16.53 2.71 -3.33
N THR A 134 15.52 3.23 -2.63
CA THR A 134 14.25 2.52 -2.41
C THR A 134 13.56 2.08 -3.71
N CYS A 135 13.70 2.88 -4.78
CA CYS A 135 13.04 2.62 -6.08
C CYS A 135 14.03 2.27 -7.20
N HIS A 136 15.31 2.67 -7.07
CA HIS A 136 16.33 2.51 -8.11
C HIS A 136 17.44 1.52 -7.75
N HIS A 137 17.35 0.79 -6.63
CA HIS A 137 18.31 -0.25 -6.34
C HIS A 137 18.27 -1.36 -7.41
N ALA A 138 19.43 -1.77 -7.92
CA ALA A 138 19.51 -2.76 -9.00
C ALA A 138 18.87 -4.12 -8.61
N GLY A 139 19.02 -4.51 -7.34
CA GLY A 139 18.43 -5.75 -6.80
C GLY A 139 16.90 -5.70 -6.62
N LEU A 140 16.25 -4.54 -6.79
CA LEU A 140 14.79 -4.46 -6.69
C LEU A 140 14.09 -5.31 -7.77
N ALA A 141 14.73 -5.51 -8.91
CA ALA A 141 14.20 -6.39 -9.97
C ALA A 141 14.12 -7.87 -9.55
N ASP A 142 14.87 -8.27 -8.52
CA ASP A 142 14.86 -9.62 -7.97
C ASP A 142 13.75 -9.81 -6.93
N VAL A 143 13.13 -8.72 -6.45
CA VAL A 143 11.94 -8.76 -5.59
C VAL A 143 10.73 -9.08 -6.46
N THR A 144 10.27 -10.33 -6.37
CA THR A 144 9.19 -10.86 -7.23
C THR A 144 7.85 -11.01 -6.51
N GLU A 145 7.84 -10.90 -5.19
CA GLU A 145 6.63 -10.93 -4.36
C GLU A 145 6.74 -10.01 -3.14
N VAL A 146 5.58 -9.55 -2.65
CA VAL A 146 5.44 -8.80 -1.40
C VAL A 146 4.45 -9.51 -0.49
N ALA A 147 4.83 -9.70 0.77
CA ALA A 147 4.00 -10.34 1.78
C ALA A 147 3.08 -9.34 2.49
N PHE A 148 1.77 -9.49 2.28
CA PHE A 148 0.74 -8.65 2.91
C PHE A 148 0.39 -9.16 4.31
N PRO A 149 -0.07 -8.26 5.23
CA PRO A 149 -0.51 -8.66 6.57
C PRO A 149 -1.61 -9.74 6.58
N SER A 150 -2.39 -9.87 5.52
CA SER A 150 -3.38 -10.94 5.34
C SER A 150 -2.76 -12.34 5.24
N GLY A 151 -1.45 -12.43 4.97
CA GLY A 151 -0.74 -13.66 4.63
C GLY A 151 -0.68 -13.92 3.11
N LEU A 152 -1.20 -13.01 2.30
CA LEU A 152 -1.07 -13.07 0.85
C LEU A 152 0.37 -12.76 0.43
N LEU A 153 0.95 -13.62 -0.41
CA LEU A 153 2.14 -13.31 -1.19
C LEU A 153 1.70 -12.79 -2.56
N HIS A 154 1.82 -11.48 -2.79
CA HIS A 154 1.39 -10.86 -4.05
C HIS A 154 2.57 -10.75 -5.03
N PRO A 155 2.45 -11.29 -6.25
CA PRO A 155 3.48 -11.10 -7.26
C PRO A 155 3.60 -9.62 -7.66
N VAL A 156 4.83 -9.11 -7.73
CA VAL A 156 5.15 -7.74 -8.10
C VAL A 156 6.18 -7.70 -9.23
N LEU A 157 6.26 -6.57 -9.93
CA LEU A 157 7.26 -6.36 -10.98
C LEU A 157 7.96 -4.99 -10.81
N GLY A 158 9.28 -5.04 -10.67
CA GLY A 158 10.12 -3.84 -10.63
C GLY A 158 9.69 -2.86 -9.53
N VAL A 159 9.47 -1.60 -9.89
CA VAL A 159 9.17 -0.52 -8.93
C VAL A 159 7.86 -0.71 -8.14
N GLU A 160 6.94 -1.55 -8.62
CA GLU A 160 5.70 -1.87 -7.89
C GLU A 160 6.01 -2.48 -6.51
N ALA A 161 7.11 -3.25 -6.40
CA ALA A 161 7.56 -3.81 -5.14
C ALA A 161 7.75 -2.74 -4.05
N SER A 162 8.37 -1.61 -4.39
CA SER A 162 8.60 -0.50 -3.46
C SER A 162 7.29 0.10 -2.98
N CYS A 163 6.35 0.36 -3.89
CA CYS A 163 5.04 0.92 -3.54
C CYS A 163 4.27 -0.02 -2.61
N MET A 164 4.21 -1.31 -2.96
CA MET A 164 3.38 -2.28 -2.25
C MET A 164 3.96 -2.70 -0.90
N THR A 165 5.29 -2.68 -0.74
CA THR A 165 5.94 -2.97 0.55
C THR A 165 5.44 -2.03 1.66
N CYS A 166 5.23 -0.76 1.34
CA CYS A 166 4.83 0.24 2.34
C CYS A 166 3.31 0.47 2.37
N HIS A 167 2.66 0.56 1.21
CA HIS A 167 1.23 0.90 1.10
C HIS A 167 0.28 -0.30 1.33
N GLN A 168 0.78 -1.41 1.86
CA GLN A 168 0.00 -2.59 2.24
C GLN A 168 -0.70 -2.49 3.60
N GLY A 169 -0.36 -1.48 4.40
CA GLY A 169 -0.80 -1.40 5.80
C GLY A 169 0.00 -2.33 6.71
N ARG A 170 -0.39 -2.43 7.99
CA ARG A 170 0.32 -3.26 8.98
C ARG A 170 -0.52 -4.34 9.66
N THR A 171 -1.82 -4.31 9.45
CA THR A 171 -2.76 -5.34 9.92
C THR A 171 -3.80 -5.58 8.84
N ALA A 172 -4.47 -6.71 8.92
CA ALA A 172 -5.50 -7.16 8.01
C ALA A 172 -6.74 -7.62 8.79
N GLY A 173 -7.85 -7.87 8.08
CA GLY A 173 -9.09 -8.40 8.68
C GLY A 173 -8.88 -9.67 9.50
N ARG A 174 -7.89 -10.51 9.16
CA ARG A 174 -7.52 -11.69 9.95
C ARG A 174 -7.08 -11.37 11.38
N ASP A 175 -6.44 -10.23 11.62
CA ASP A 175 -6.02 -9.83 12.97
C ASP A 175 -7.24 -9.50 13.82
N VAL A 176 -8.27 -8.91 13.21
CA VAL A 176 -9.56 -8.68 13.87
C VAL A 176 -10.27 -10.01 14.15
N VAL A 177 -10.31 -10.93 13.17
CA VAL A 177 -10.89 -12.27 13.34
C VAL A 177 -10.24 -13.00 14.52
N GLU A 178 -8.92 -12.99 14.59
CA GLU A 178 -8.15 -13.62 15.67
C GLU A 178 -8.45 -12.96 17.03
N ALA A 179 -8.41 -11.62 17.10
CA ALA A 179 -8.63 -10.89 18.33
C ALA A 179 -10.02 -11.11 18.94
N VAL A 180 -11.05 -11.31 18.10
CA VAL A 180 -12.44 -11.44 18.54
C VAL A 180 -12.93 -12.89 18.64
N ALA A 181 -12.07 -13.86 18.33
CA ALA A 181 -12.46 -15.27 18.26
C ALA A 181 -13.00 -15.79 19.60
N GLY A 182 -14.18 -16.42 19.56
CA GLY A 182 -14.81 -17.03 20.75
C GLY A 182 -15.37 -16.04 21.78
N LEU A 183 -15.35 -14.74 21.50
CA LEU A 183 -15.92 -13.71 22.37
C LEU A 183 -17.40 -13.47 22.05
N ASP A 184 -18.17 -13.09 23.08
CA ASP A 184 -19.54 -12.63 22.90
C ASP A 184 -19.57 -11.30 22.13
N VAL A 185 -20.37 -11.24 21.07
CA VAL A 185 -20.26 -10.22 20.02
C VAL A 185 -20.53 -8.80 20.51
N ASP A 186 -21.38 -8.65 21.54
CA ASP A 186 -21.85 -7.37 22.06
C ASP A 186 -21.36 -7.09 23.50
N THR A 187 -20.59 -8.00 24.09
CA THR A 187 -20.04 -7.82 25.44
C THR A 187 -18.70 -7.08 25.38
N PRO A 188 -18.55 -5.96 26.12
CA PRO A 188 -17.26 -5.26 26.22
C PRO A 188 -16.19 -6.16 26.82
N ASN A 189 -15.01 -6.19 26.20
CA ASN A 189 -13.87 -6.96 26.68
C ASN A 189 -12.67 -6.03 26.92
N PRO A 190 -12.16 -5.92 28.17
CA PRO A 190 -11.04 -5.04 28.50
C PRO A 190 -9.69 -5.50 27.95
N ASP A 191 -9.59 -6.67 27.33
CA ASP A 191 -8.39 -7.15 26.64
C ASP A 191 -8.36 -6.70 25.17
N LEU A 192 -9.51 -6.36 24.58
CA LEU A 192 -9.58 -5.83 23.23
C LEU A 192 -9.01 -4.41 23.15
N ARG A 193 -8.24 -4.15 22.10
CA ARG A 193 -7.70 -2.84 21.74
C ARG A 193 -8.07 -2.52 20.31
N PHE A 194 -8.10 -1.23 19.98
CA PHE A 194 -8.26 -0.83 18.60
C PHE A 194 -7.12 -1.38 17.76
N ILE A 195 -7.46 -2.12 16.71
CA ILE A 195 -6.51 -2.63 15.73
C ILE A 195 -6.45 -1.60 14.61
N ASN A 196 -5.26 -1.07 14.34
CA ASN A 196 -5.06 -0.03 13.34
C ASN A 196 -4.49 -0.66 12.05
N PRO A 197 -5.15 -0.51 10.87
CA PRO A 197 -4.60 -0.93 9.58
C PRO A 197 -3.34 -0.14 9.18
N HIS A 198 -3.04 0.94 9.90
CA HIS A 198 -2.03 1.95 9.58
C HIS A 198 -2.47 2.86 8.43
N TYR A 199 -1.55 3.62 7.84
CA TYR A 199 -1.87 4.74 6.96
C TYR A 199 -1.53 4.44 5.50
N ALA A 200 -2.16 5.21 4.59
CA ALA A 200 -1.90 5.19 3.16
C ALA A 200 -1.97 3.76 2.58
N THR A 201 -3.05 3.04 2.88
CA THR A 201 -3.22 1.62 2.55
C THR A 201 -3.58 1.36 1.08
N ALA A 202 -3.06 2.16 0.15
CA ALA A 202 -3.45 2.16 -1.27
C ALA A 202 -3.30 0.79 -1.94
N ALA A 203 -2.23 0.05 -1.66
CA ALA A 203 -2.02 -1.28 -2.22
C ALA A 203 -3.03 -2.28 -1.64
N ALA A 204 -3.27 -2.21 -0.33
CA ALA A 204 -4.29 -3.01 0.36
C ALA A 204 -5.71 -2.74 -0.16
N THR A 205 -6.04 -1.47 -0.43
CA THR A 205 -7.32 -1.08 -1.04
C THR A 205 -7.44 -1.63 -2.45
N TRP A 206 -6.42 -1.43 -3.28
CA TRP A 206 -6.42 -1.81 -4.69
C TRP A 206 -6.60 -3.31 -4.91
N LEU A 207 -5.95 -4.14 -4.08
CA LEU A 207 -6.09 -5.60 -4.14
C LEU A 207 -7.46 -6.10 -3.66
N GLY A 208 -8.21 -5.29 -2.93
CA GLY A 208 -9.59 -5.59 -2.54
C GLY A 208 -9.74 -6.86 -1.70
N GLY A 209 -10.82 -7.60 -1.94
CA GLY A 209 -11.11 -8.89 -1.33
C GLY A 209 -10.02 -9.94 -1.57
N TYR A 210 -9.28 -9.87 -2.69
CA TYR A 210 -8.12 -10.73 -2.95
C TYR A 210 -6.95 -10.40 -2.00
N GLY A 211 -6.75 -9.11 -1.70
CA GLY A 211 -5.74 -8.65 -0.74
C GLY A 211 -6.08 -8.98 0.71
N GLY A 212 -7.38 -9.09 1.04
CA GLY A 212 -7.84 -9.49 2.37
C GLY A 212 -7.53 -8.48 3.48
N SER A 213 -7.38 -7.20 3.14
CA SER A 213 -7.01 -6.14 4.08
C SER A 213 -8.15 -5.79 5.03
N GLY A 214 -9.40 -5.71 4.57
CA GLY A 214 -10.58 -5.46 5.41
C GLY A 214 -11.05 -6.67 6.20
N PHE A 215 -11.82 -6.42 7.26
CA PHE A 215 -12.63 -7.45 7.93
C PHE A 215 -13.82 -7.79 7.04
N HIS A 216 -13.84 -9.03 6.55
CA HIS A 216 -14.92 -9.58 5.73
C HIS A 216 -15.94 -10.29 6.61
N TYR A 217 -17.22 -9.91 6.48
CA TYR A 217 -18.30 -10.54 7.25
C TYR A 217 -18.66 -11.91 6.65
N ASP A 218 -19.06 -12.84 7.52
CA ASP A 218 -19.42 -14.21 7.13
C ASP A 218 -20.56 -14.22 6.11
N GLY A 219 -20.40 -14.99 5.04
CA GLY A 219 -21.40 -15.14 3.98
C GLY A 219 -21.50 -13.96 3.01
N LYS A 220 -20.59 -12.98 3.11
CA LYS A 220 -20.50 -11.85 2.19
C LYS A 220 -19.35 -12.06 1.19
N ASP A 221 -19.60 -11.70 -0.06
CA ASP A 221 -18.58 -11.64 -1.11
C ASP A 221 -18.04 -10.22 -1.24
N TYR A 222 -16.73 -10.11 -1.47
CA TYR A 222 -16.03 -8.85 -1.62
C TYR A 222 -15.34 -8.74 -2.96
N SER A 223 -15.49 -7.59 -3.60
CA SER A 223 -14.85 -7.21 -4.85
C SER A 223 -13.33 -7.36 -4.72
N GLY A 224 -12.74 -8.17 -5.61
CA GLY A 224 -11.30 -8.43 -5.65
C GLY A 224 -10.48 -7.24 -6.15
N ARG A 225 -9.31 -7.52 -6.73
CA ARG A 225 -8.42 -6.49 -7.31
C ARG A 225 -9.18 -5.64 -8.33
N PHE A 226 -9.13 -4.34 -8.16
CA PHE A 226 -9.77 -3.40 -9.09
C PHE A 226 -8.86 -3.14 -10.29
N PHE A 227 -9.44 -3.15 -11.49
CA PHE A 227 -8.70 -2.92 -12.73
C PHE A 227 -9.19 -1.65 -13.41
N HIS A 228 -8.29 -0.69 -13.56
CA HIS A 228 -8.49 0.43 -14.46
C HIS A 228 -8.33 -0.02 -15.91
N ALA A 229 -8.95 0.74 -16.83
CA ALA A 229 -8.71 0.57 -18.25
C ALA A 229 -7.31 1.10 -18.61
N ARG A 230 -6.64 0.44 -19.58
CA ARG A 230 -5.37 0.95 -20.13
C ARG A 230 -5.56 2.39 -20.65
N PRO A 231 -4.59 3.28 -20.44
CA PRO A 231 -3.21 3.03 -19.99
C PRO A 231 -3.00 2.94 -18.46
N VAL A 232 -4.02 3.15 -17.64
CA VAL A 232 -3.88 3.11 -16.17
C VAL A 232 -3.92 1.65 -15.69
N ALA A 233 -2.79 1.12 -15.23
CA ALA A 233 -2.66 -0.30 -14.88
C ALA A 233 -1.71 -0.59 -13.70
N SER A 234 -0.84 0.35 -13.35
CA SER A 234 0.12 0.27 -12.24
C SER A 234 0.08 1.55 -11.39
N CYS A 235 0.69 1.53 -10.20
CA CYS A 235 0.78 2.70 -9.32
C CYS A 235 1.37 3.90 -10.08
N ASN A 236 2.51 3.70 -10.75
CA ASN A 236 3.25 4.73 -11.48
C ASN A 236 2.68 5.05 -12.89
N SER A 237 1.57 4.43 -13.29
CA SER A 237 0.83 4.86 -14.50
C SER A 237 -0.11 6.04 -14.23
N CYS A 238 -0.32 6.36 -12.95
CA CYS A 238 -1.17 7.44 -12.48
C CYS A 238 -0.39 8.38 -11.55
N HIS A 239 0.41 7.83 -10.64
CA HIS A 239 1.27 8.61 -9.74
C HIS A 239 2.62 8.88 -10.38
N ASP A 240 3.06 10.14 -10.38
CA ASP A 240 4.45 10.47 -10.67
C ASP A 240 5.31 10.07 -9.46
N PRO A 241 6.31 9.16 -9.60
CA PRO A 241 7.11 8.72 -8.47
C PRO A 241 7.98 9.81 -7.84
N HIS A 242 8.28 10.91 -8.54
CA HIS A 242 9.13 11.98 -8.05
C HIS A 242 8.33 13.13 -7.42
N THR A 243 7.18 13.50 -8.00
CA THR A 243 6.33 14.57 -7.42
C THR A 243 5.28 14.04 -6.45
N LEU A 244 4.92 12.75 -6.56
CA LEU A 244 3.76 12.10 -5.92
C LEU A 244 2.40 12.62 -6.39
N GLU A 245 2.38 13.51 -7.38
CA GLU A 245 1.15 14.04 -7.97
C GLU A 245 0.50 13.01 -8.90
N ILE A 246 -0.80 13.19 -9.11
CA ILE A 246 -1.60 12.34 -9.99
C ILE A 246 -1.64 12.96 -11.39
N ALA A 247 -1.22 12.21 -12.40
CA ALA A 247 -1.44 12.54 -13.80
C ALA A 247 -2.92 12.30 -14.14
N PHE A 248 -3.68 13.38 -14.33
CA PHE A 248 -5.13 13.31 -14.51
C PHE A 248 -5.55 13.21 -15.98
N GLU A 249 -4.73 13.72 -16.90
CA GLU A 249 -4.99 13.73 -18.34
C GLU A 249 -5.37 12.35 -18.90
N PRO A 250 -4.74 11.21 -18.49
CA PRO A 250 -5.15 9.89 -18.95
C PRO A 250 -6.61 9.54 -18.64
N CYS A 251 -7.14 10.00 -17.49
CA CYS A 251 -8.50 9.73 -17.04
C CYS A 251 -9.55 10.36 -17.97
N LEU A 252 -9.24 11.53 -18.54
CA LEU A 252 -10.14 12.32 -19.40
C LEU A 252 -10.48 11.62 -20.72
N THR A 253 -9.75 10.56 -21.08
CA THR A 253 -10.09 9.69 -22.21
C THR A 253 -11.48 9.07 -22.05
N CYS A 254 -11.89 8.76 -20.82
CA CYS A 254 -13.13 8.04 -20.52
C CYS A 254 -14.04 8.79 -19.52
N HIS A 255 -13.48 9.63 -18.66
CA HIS A 255 -14.20 10.32 -17.61
C HIS A 255 -14.32 11.81 -17.91
N GLN A 256 -15.55 12.33 -17.89
CA GLN A 256 -15.81 13.76 -17.98
C GLN A 256 -15.88 14.34 -16.56
N ALA A 257 -14.76 14.80 -16.04
CA ALA A 257 -14.63 15.39 -14.71
C ALA A 257 -13.51 16.44 -14.70
N ASP A 258 -13.54 17.35 -13.74
CA ASP A 258 -12.52 18.39 -13.58
C ASP A 258 -11.32 17.90 -12.74
N ASP A 259 -11.51 16.86 -11.94
CA ASP A 259 -10.51 16.27 -11.06
C ASP A 259 -10.86 14.80 -10.73
N PRO A 260 -9.90 14.00 -10.19
CA PRO A 260 -10.14 12.59 -9.87
C PRO A 260 -11.28 12.35 -8.86
N GLN A 261 -11.47 13.25 -7.90
CA GLN A 261 -12.49 13.12 -6.84
C GLN A 261 -13.90 13.30 -7.39
N SER A 262 -14.03 14.08 -8.47
CA SER A 262 -15.27 14.34 -9.19
C SER A 262 -15.68 13.20 -10.13
N ILE A 263 -14.80 12.21 -10.37
CA ILE A 263 -15.13 11.05 -11.21
C ILE A 263 -16.25 10.23 -10.57
N ARG A 264 -17.30 9.99 -11.35
CA ARG A 264 -18.33 8.99 -11.06
C ARG A 264 -18.19 7.80 -12.01
N ILE A 265 -18.18 6.59 -11.43
CA ILE A 265 -18.03 5.31 -12.15
C ILE A 265 -19.31 4.47 -12.15
N SER A 266 -20.37 4.92 -11.47
CA SER A 266 -21.65 4.23 -11.36
C SER A 266 -22.81 5.16 -11.71
N ARG A 267 -23.92 4.58 -12.19
CA ARG A 267 -25.17 5.32 -12.48
C ARG A 267 -26.09 5.44 -11.26
N GLN A 268 -25.64 4.94 -10.12
CA GLN A 268 -26.38 4.93 -8.86
C GLN A 268 -25.56 5.65 -7.78
N SER A 269 -26.25 6.11 -6.75
CA SER A 269 -25.68 6.68 -5.53
C SER A 269 -25.78 5.63 -4.43
N TYR A 270 -24.69 5.41 -3.69
CA TYR A 270 -24.59 4.35 -2.68
C TYR A 270 -24.85 4.83 -1.25
N ASP A 271 -25.04 6.14 -1.07
CA ASP A 271 -25.21 6.78 0.24
C ASP A 271 -26.66 7.13 0.57
N GLY A 272 -27.62 6.60 -0.19
CA GLY A 272 -29.04 6.84 0.00
C GLY A 272 -29.53 8.23 -0.44
N SER A 273 -28.64 9.12 -0.90
CA SER A 273 -29.04 10.45 -1.36
C SER A 273 -29.69 10.45 -2.75
N GLY A 274 -29.39 9.45 -3.58
CA GLY A 274 -29.80 9.43 -4.98
C GLY A 274 -29.07 10.46 -5.86
N ASP A 275 -28.13 11.22 -5.30
CA ASP A 275 -27.42 12.28 -6.01
C ASP A 275 -26.23 11.72 -6.81
N THR A 276 -26.39 11.67 -8.13
CA THR A 276 -25.36 11.22 -9.06
C THR A 276 -24.56 12.37 -9.69
N SER A 277 -24.74 13.61 -9.25
CA SER A 277 -24.02 14.78 -9.79
C SER A 277 -22.61 14.95 -9.21
N LYS A 278 -22.35 14.31 -8.06
CA LYS A 278 -21.06 14.27 -7.35
C LYS A 278 -20.23 13.02 -7.73
N GLY A 279 -18.92 13.02 -7.53
CA GLY A 279 -18.09 11.83 -7.74
C GLY A 279 -18.35 10.69 -6.74
N ILE A 280 -17.87 9.47 -7.04
CA ILE A 280 -18.10 8.29 -6.17
C ILE A 280 -17.47 8.43 -4.78
N ARG A 281 -16.43 9.26 -4.68
CA ARG A 281 -15.79 9.62 -3.40
C ARG A 281 -16.79 10.15 -2.38
N ALA A 282 -17.76 10.94 -2.82
CA ALA A 282 -18.75 11.52 -1.90
C ALA A 282 -19.62 10.45 -1.25
N ASP A 283 -20.00 9.41 -2.01
CA ASP A 283 -20.78 8.28 -1.48
C ASP A 283 -19.97 7.51 -0.42
N ILE A 284 -18.68 7.25 -0.69
CA ILE A 284 -17.76 6.60 0.27
C ILE A 284 -17.62 7.43 1.54
N GLN A 285 -17.44 8.75 1.42
CA GLN A 285 -17.28 9.64 2.58
C GLN A 285 -18.55 9.74 3.43
N ALA A 286 -19.72 9.83 2.79
CA ALA A 286 -21.00 9.83 3.49
C ALA A 286 -21.20 8.52 4.27
N ASN A 287 -20.93 7.38 3.64
CA ASN A 287 -21.05 6.07 4.28
C ASN A 287 -20.02 5.89 5.42
N ALA A 288 -18.77 6.36 5.24
CA ALA A 288 -17.76 6.34 6.29
C ALA A 288 -18.16 7.22 7.49
N ALA A 289 -18.75 8.39 7.26
CA ALA A 289 -19.26 9.25 8.33
C ALA A 289 -20.43 8.58 9.07
N ALA A 290 -21.38 7.99 8.33
CA ALA A 290 -22.49 7.25 8.92
C ALA A 290 -22.03 6.07 9.78
N LEU A 291 -21.03 5.30 9.31
CA LEU A 291 -20.45 4.20 10.08
C LEU A 291 -19.78 4.67 11.38
N LEU A 292 -19.00 5.76 11.35
CA LEU A 292 -18.38 6.28 12.58
C LEU A 292 -19.43 6.72 13.61
N GLU A 293 -20.51 7.37 13.17
CA GLU A 293 -21.61 7.77 14.05
C GLU A 293 -22.39 6.56 14.60
N LEU A 294 -22.54 5.49 13.82
CA LEU A 294 -23.08 4.22 14.33
C LEU A 294 -22.17 3.58 15.37
N VAL A 295 -20.85 3.59 15.16
CA VAL A 295 -19.87 3.11 16.16
C VAL A 295 -19.99 3.89 17.46
N LYS A 296 -20.08 5.22 17.41
CA LYS A 296 -20.30 6.06 18.60
C LYS A 296 -21.62 5.74 19.28
N THR A 297 -22.72 5.67 18.51
CA THR A 297 -24.06 5.40 19.04
C THR A 297 -24.11 4.03 19.73
N TYR A 298 -23.63 2.99 19.06
CA TYR A 298 -23.55 1.64 19.63
C TYR A 298 -22.69 1.59 20.89
N SER A 299 -21.57 2.31 20.91
CA SER A 299 -20.69 2.35 22.07
C SER A 299 -21.43 2.94 23.29
N ALA A 300 -22.25 3.98 23.09
CA ALA A 300 -23.09 4.55 24.14
C ALA A 300 -24.29 3.67 24.52
N GLU A 301 -25.04 3.17 23.53
CA GLU A 301 -26.36 2.54 23.75
C GLU A 301 -26.27 1.05 24.05
N VAL A 302 -25.33 0.31 23.44
CA VAL A 302 -25.19 -1.14 23.60
C VAL A 302 -24.04 -1.45 24.54
N ALA A 303 -22.83 -0.96 24.25
CA ALA A 303 -21.65 -1.22 25.07
C ALA A 303 -21.63 -0.44 26.40
N LYS A 304 -22.52 0.56 26.56
CA LYS A 304 -22.63 1.44 27.75
C LYS A 304 -21.33 2.16 28.10
N ALA A 305 -20.53 2.46 27.09
CA ALA A 305 -19.26 3.15 27.20
C ALA A 305 -19.09 4.05 25.97
N PRO A 306 -19.51 5.33 26.03
CA PRO A 306 -19.36 6.25 24.92
C PRO A 306 -17.87 6.51 24.60
N LEU A 307 -17.61 6.92 23.36
CA LEU A 307 -16.27 7.18 22.86
C LEU A 307 -16.22 8.43 21.99
N VAL A 308 -15.01 8.99 21.91
CA VAL A 308 -14.65 10.08 21.00
C VAL A 308 -13.53 9.60 20.09
N TYR A 309 -13.62 9.95 18.80
CA TYR A 309 -12.53 9.76 17.85
C TYR A 309 -11.77 11.07 17.63
N ASP A 310 -10.44 11.01 17.64
CA ASP A 310 -9.54 12.09 17.22
C ASP A 310 -8.38 11.53 16.40
N GLY A 311 -8.37 11.87 15.12
CA GLY A 311 -7.35 11.41 14.16
C GLY A 311 -5.95 11.99 14.38
N THR A 312 -5.79 13.00 15.25
CA THR A 312 -4.52 13.72 15.44
C THR A 312 -3.63 13.10 16.51
N ARG A 313 -4.11 12.10 17.26
CA ARG A 313 -3.38 11.53 18.39
C ARG A 313 -3.72 10.07 18.64
N TYR A 314 -2.69 9.27 18.87
CA TYR A 314 -2.82 7.88 19.29
C TYR A 314 -3.42 7.80 20.71
N PRO A 315 -4.31 6.83 21.03
CA PRO A 315 -4.77 5.69 20.20
C PRO A 315 -6.03 5.97 19.36
N TYR A 316 -6.29 7.24 19.02
CA TYR A 316 -7.39 7.72 18.18
C TYR A 316 -8.79 7.60 18.76
N PHE A 317 -9.06 6.58 19.56
CA PHE A 317 -10.33 6.39 20.25
C PHE A 317 -10.15 6.57 21.76
N PHE A 318 -10.94 7.48 22.32
CA PHE A 318 -10.86 7.91 23.71
C PHE A 318 -12.18 7.68 24.42
N ALA A 319 -12.13 7.44 25.72
CA ALA A 319 -13.31 7.33 26.56
C ALA A 319 -14.00 8.69 26.71
N ASP A 320 -15.33 8.64 26.71
CA ASP A 320 -16.24 9.74 27.01
C ASP A 320 -17.29 9.20 28.01
N ALA A 321 -16.85 8.90 29.22
CA ALA A 321 -17.68 8.21 30.21
C ALA A 321 -18.85 9.07 30.70
N ASN A 322 -18.76 10.39 30.59
CA ASN A 322 -19.83 11.32 30.94
C ASN A 322 -20.76 11.66 29.76
N GLY A 323 -20.39 11.32 28.53
CA GLY A 323 -21.19 11.50 27.32
C GLY A 323 -21.31 12.96 26.87
N ASP A 324 -20.30 13.79 27.17
CA ASP A 324 -20.29 15.21 26.81
C ASP A 324 -19.63 15.50 25.46
N GLY A 325 -19.13 14.47 24.77
CA GLY A 325 -18.44 14.58 23.49
C GLY A 325 -16.99 15.05 23.62
N VAL A 326 -16.46 15.14 24.84
CA VAL A 326 -15.08 15.51 25.15
C VAL A 326 -14.34 14.30 25.69
N MET A 327 -13.06 14.18 25.35
CA MET A 327 -12.23 13.08 25.85
C MET A 327 -12.01 13.23 27.35
N ASP A 328 -12.30 12.16 28.08
CA ASP A 328 -11.94 12.06 29.49
C ASP A 328 -10.44 12.24 29.70
N GLN A 329 -10.07 12.90 30.80
CA GLN A 329 -8.68 13.09 31.20
C GLN A 329 -8.32 12.18 32.37
N THR A 330 -7.10 11.65 32.32
CA THR A 330 -6.44 10.94 33.42
C THR A 330 -5.23 11.73 33.89
N ALA A 331 -4.58 11.29 34.97
CA ALA A 331 -3.31 11.88 35.43
C ALA A 331 -2.19 11.83 34.35
N SER A 332 -2.30 10.92 33.37
CA SER A 332 -1.34 10.75 32.27
C SER A 332 -1.84 11.29 30.93
N GLY A 333 -2.90 12.11 30.92
CA GLY A 333 -3.51 12.65 29.69
C GLY A 333 -4.81 11.95 29.28
N PRO A 334 -5.24 12.07 28.01
CA PRO A 334 -6.53 11.55 27.56
C PRO A 334 -6.71 10.04 27.81
N ALA A 335 -7.88 9.65 28.30
CA ALA A 335 -8.21 8.27 28.60
C ALA A 335 -8.47 7.48 27.31
N ALA A 336 -7.64 6.48 27.01
CA ALA A 336 -7.87 5.57 25.89
C ALA A 336 -9.18 4.79 26.05
N TYR A 337 -9.89 4.55 24.94
CA TYR A 337 -11.08 3.70 24.94
C TYR A 337 -10.73 2.22 25.10
N LYS A 338 -11.35 1.55 26.07
CA LYS A 338 -11.05 0.16 26.47
C LYS A 338 -12.24 -0.80 26.43
N SER A 339 -13.44 -0.29 26.13
CA SER A 339 -14.68 -1.06 26.19
C SER A 339 -15.09 -1.60 24.81
N TRP A 340 -14.11 -2.02 24.01
CA TRP A 340 -14.36 -2.61 22.70
C TRP A 340 -15.17 -3.90 22.85
N THR A 341 -16.16 -4.05 21.97
CA THR A 341 -16.86 -5.32 21.73
C THR A 341 -16.32 -5.89 20.42
N PRO A 342 -16.43 -7.20 20.17
CA PRO A 342 -16.16 -7.75 18.84
C PRO A 342 -16.81 -6.98 17.70
N ARG A 343 -18.10 -6.61 17.85
CA ARG A 343 -18.84 -5.83 16.84
C ARG A 343 -18.21 -4.47 16.57
N SER A 344 -18.02 -3.67 17.61
CA SER A 344 -17.48 -2.32 17.45
C SER A 344 -16.05 -2.32 16.94
N LEU A 345 -15.25 -3.32 17.27
CA LEU A 345 -13.88 -3.46 16.76
C LEU A 345 -13.88 -3.76 15.25
N ARG A 346 -14.74 -4.66 14.76
CA ARG A 346 -14.89 -4.98 13.32
C ARG A 346 -15.27 -3.74 12.52
N ALA A 347 -16.30 -3.02 12.97
CA ALA A 347 -16.79 -1.82 12.33
C ALA A 347 -15.74 -0.69 12.34
N ALA A 348 -15.08 -0.44 13.48
CA ALA A 348 -14.05 0.58 13.59
C ALA A 348 -12.82 0.27 12.74
N TYR A 349 -12.43 -1.00 12.63
CA TYR A 349 -11.33 -1.44 11.78
C TYR A 349 -11.62 -1.14 10.30
N ASN A 350 -12.78 -1.59 9.79
CA ASN A 350 -13.17 -1.32 8.40
C ASN A 350 -13.31 0.17 8.11
N TRP A 351 -13.91 0.93 9.03
CA TRP A 351 -13.96 2.39 8.92
C TRP A 351 -12.56 3.01 8.81
N LYS A 352 -11.62 2.57 9.66
CA LYS A 352 -10.26 3.11 9.64
C LYS A 352 -9.53 2.72 8.36
N LEU A 353 -9.69 1.49 7.87
CA LEU A 353 -9.07 1.04 6.61
C LEU A 353 -9.54 1.91 5.45
N VAL A 354 -10.85 2.12 5.31
CA VAL A 354 -11.43 2.97 4.27
C VAL A 354 -10.88 4.40 4.38
N THR A 355 -10.83 4.96 5.58
CA THR A 355 -10.39 6.35 5.80
C THR A 355 -8.87 6.54 5.85
N ALA A 356 -8.09 5.46 5.85
CA ALA A 356 -6.63 5.48 5.82
C ALA A 356 -6.06 5.63 4.40
N ASP A 357 -6.87 5.40 3.37
CA ASP A 357 -6.48 5.58 1.96
C ASP A 357 -7.21 6.81 1.36
N PRO A 358 -6.50 7.94 1.17
CA PRO A 358 -7.07 9.13 0.55
C PRO A 358 -7.53 8.90 -0.90
N GLY A 359 -6.98 7.91 -1.60
CA GLY A 359 -7.27 7.56 -3.00
C GLY A 359 -8.28 6.41 -3.16
N ASN A 360 -8.96 6.00 -2.10
CA ASN A 360 -9.83 4.81 -2.09
C ASN A 360 -10.91 4.80 -3.18
N TYR A 361 -11.35 6.00 -3.60
CA TYR A 361 -12.36 6.26 -4.61
C TYR A 361 -11.85 6.03 -6.05
N ALA A 362 -10.54 5.87 -6.23
CA ALA A 362 -9.93 5.43 -7.47
C ALA A 362 -9.40 4.01 -7.32
N HIS A 363 -8.78 3.68 -6.17
CA HIS A 363 -8.13 2.39 -5.98
C HIS A 363 -9.09 1.19 -5.99
N ASN A 364 -10.22 1.23 -5.27
CA ASN A 364 -11.22 0.16 -5.31
C ASN A 364 -12.58 0.58 -4.70
N PRO A 365 -13.37 1.43 -5.38
CA PRO A 365 -14.63 1.94 -4.82
C PRO A 365 -15.65 0.85 -4.46
N PRO A 366 -15.87 -0.20 -5.28
CA PRO A 366 -16.80 -1.27 -4.92
C PRO A 366 -16.42 -1.93 -3.60
N TYR A 367 -15.15 -2.30 -3.42
CA TYR A 367 -14.70 -2.96 -2.19
C TYR A 367 -14.88 -2.07 -0.95
N MET A 368 -14.58 -0.77 -1.06
CA MET A 368 -14.79 0.17 0.04
C MET A 368 -16.26 0.30 0.43
N LEU A 369 -17.15 0.38 -0.56
CA LEU A 369 -18.59 0.49 -0.33
C LEU A 369 -19.15 -0.79 0.31
N GLU A 370 -18.70 -1.96 -0.12
CA GLU A 370 -19.08 -3.24 0.48
C GLU A 370 -18.67 -3.34 1.96
N LEU A 371 -17.43 -2.96 2.30
CA LEU A 371 -16.95 -2.95 3.69
C LEU A 371 -17.76 -2.00 4.56
N LEU A 372 -18.07 -0.80 4.04
CA LEU A 372 -18.87 0.19 4.75
C LEU A 372 -20.31 -0.30 4.93
N TYR A 373 -20.94 -0.79 3.86
CA TYR A 373 -22.32 -1.27 3.88
C TYR A 373 -22.50 -2.40 4.89
N ASP A 374 -21.66 -3.44 4.83
CA ASP A 374 -21.79 -4.60 5.72
C ASP A 374 -21.49 -4.21 7.18
N SER A 375 -20.56 -3.30 7.41
CA SER A 375 -20.32 -2.78 8.77
C SER A 375 -21.49 -1.94 9.29
N ILE A 376 -22.13 -1.14 8.42
CA ILE A 376 -23.34 -0.38 8.78
C ILE A 376 -24.51 -1.34 9.07
N GLU A 377 -24.68 -2.40 8.28
CA GLU A 377 -25.69 -3.44 8.48
C GLU A 377 -25.54 -4.14 9.83
N ASP A 378 -24.32 -4.56 10.15
CA ASP A 378 -24.00 -5.27 11.40
C ASP A 378 -24.26 -4.38 12.62
N MET A 379 -23.83 -3.12 12.57
CA MET A 379 -24.08 -2.13 13.62
C MET A 379 -25.57 -1.78 13.76
N SER A 380 -26.27 -1.62 12.64
CA SER A 380 -27.70 -1.28 12.61
C SER A 380 -28.56 -2.39 13.20
N THR A 381 -28.21 -3.65 12.94
CA THR A 381 -28.89 -4.82 13.52
C THR A 381 -28.86 -4.78 15.05
N ALA A 382 -27.70 -4.52 15.65
CA ALA A 382 -27.57 -4.44 17.11
C ALA A 382 -28.30 -3.23 17.71
N LEU A 383 -28.43 -2.15 16.96
CA LEU A 383 -29.16 -0.94 17.33
C LEU A 383 -30.67 -1.03 17.02
N GLY A 384 -31.15 -2.12 16.42
CA GLY A 384 -32.54 -2.27 15.99
C GLY A 384 -32.97 -1.24 14.94
N ARG A 385 -32.03 -0.78 14.10
CA ARG A 385 -32.28 0.19 13.03
C ARG A 385 -32.64 -0.52 11.73
N ASP A 386 -33.59 0.06 11.01
CA ASP A 386 -34.01 -0.41 9.69
C ASP A 386 -32.99 0.02 8.62
N MET A 387 -32.33 -0.95 8.00
CA MET A 387 -31.37 -0.72 6.93
C MET A 387 -32.02 -0.18 5.65
N ASP A 388 -33.23 -0.62 5.32
CA ASP A 388 -33.93 -0.20 4.11
C ASP A 388 -34.27 1.29 4.17
N ALA A 389 -34.56 1.80 5.37
CA ALA A 389 -34.83 3.21 5.62
C ALA A 389 -33.61 4.12 5.36
N MET A 390 -32.39 3.58 5.36
CA MET A 390 -31.17 4.36 5.05
C MET A 390 -30.96 4.52 3.54
N GLY A 391 -31.58 3.68 2.71
CA GLY A 391 -31.45 3.74 1.25
C GLY A 391 -30.05 3.45 0.72
N LEU A 392 -29.14 2.90 1.55
CA LEU A 392 -27.78 2.56 1.14
C LEU A 392 -27.80 1.45 0.10
N LEU A 393 -26.87 1.51 -0.84
CA LEU A 393 -26.59 0.41 -1.75
C LEU A 393 -25.27 -0.26 -1.35
N ARG A 394 -25.20 -1.56 -1.57
CA ARG A 394 -23.99 -2.35 -1.35
C ARG A 394 -23.09 -2.32 -2.56
#